data_AF-A0A7K6UUG8-F1
#
_entry.id   AF-A0A7K6UUG8-F1
#
_cell.length_a   1.000
_cell.length_b   1.000
_cell.length_c   1.000
_cell.angle_alpha   90.00
_cell.angle_beta   90.00
_cell.angle_gamma   90.00
#
_symmetry.space_group_name_H-M   'P 1'
#
loop_
_entity.id
_entity.type
_entity.pdbx_description
1 polymer ?
#
loop_
_entity_poly.entity_id
_entity_poly.type
_entity_poly.pdbx_seq_one_letter_code
_entity_poly.pdbx_strand_id
1 'polypeptide(L)'
;IGNSSVLSCPFKEQINMVTWKITTKVGGLCILVHRTDTNMTHRTNCSDNIECKFREDLAPALEIQQVGITQEGNYSCEVASPDGNFQTTYHLTVLVPPRLSLSCDEQGSPVCEAAVGKPPAQLLWAPESCSMAEEKAYNNGTVTVLSRFTACNASLTSMATCMVSHPAGNWNHSIAC
;
A
#
# COMPACT_ATOMS: atom_id res chain seq x y z
N ILE A 1 -2.42 -3.43 -2.69
CA ILE A 1 -2.20 -3.51 -4.15
C ILE A 1 -3.38 -4.27 -4.79
N GLY A 2 -3.75 -3.98 -6.04
CA GLY A 2 -4.79 -4.70 -6.80
C GLY A 2 -6.23 -4.27 -6.54
N ASN A 3 -6.54 -3.74 -5.36
CA ASN A 3 -7.87 -3.21 -5.04
C ASN A 3 -8.10 -1.81 -5.64
N SER A 4 -9.36 -1.41 -5.78
CA SER A 4 -9.74 -0.01 -6.04
C SER A 4 -9.60 0.84 -4.77
N SER A 5 -9.26 2.11 -4.94
CA SER A 5 -9.23 3.10 -3.87
C SER A 5 -10.00 4.35 -4.30
N VAL A 6 -10.69 4.99 -3.36
CA VAL A 6 -11.47 6.21 -3.61
C VAL A 6 -10.99 7.30 -2.68
N LEU A 7 -10.58 8.44 -3.24
CA LEU A 7 -10.20 9.64 -2.51
C LEU A 7 -11.32 10.67 -2.65
N SER A 8 -12.04 10.90 -1.57
CA SER A 8 -13.09 11.93 -1.55
C SER A 8 -12.47 13.31 -1.46
N CYS A 9 -13.03 14.28 -2.17
CA CYS A 9 -12.71 15.69 -2.02
C CYS A 9 -13.74 16.32 -1.07
N PRO A 10 -13.37 16.71 0.16
CA PRO A 10 -14.33 17.05 1.21
C PRO A 10 -14.90 18.47 1.02
N PHE A 11 -15.68 18.66 -0.04
CA PHE A 11 -16.41 19.88 -0.34
C PHE A 11 -17.83 19.53 -0.77
N LYS A 12 -18.82 20.22 -0.19
CA LYS A 12 -20.25 19.88 -0.33
C LYS A 12 -21.14 21.04 -0.77
N GLU A 13 -20.56 22.23 -0.95
CA GLU A 13 -21.30 23.41 -1.41
C GLU A 13 -21.34 23.45 -2.94
N GLN A 14 -21.77 24.57 -3.52
CA GLN A 14 -21.86 24.69 -4.97
C GLN A 14 -20.47 24.67 -5.61
N ILE A 15 -20.27 23.73 -6.54
CA ILE A 15 -18.99 23.54 -7.23
C ILE A 15 -19.11 24.02 -8.68
N ASN A 16 -18.18 24.87 -9.11
CA ASN A 16 -18.05 25.27 -10.52
C ASN A 16 -17.05 24.35 -11.25
N MET A 17 -15.97 23.95 -10.56
CA MET A 17 -14.92 23.15 -11.14
C MET A 17 -14.16 22.34 -10.08
N VAL A 18 -13.81 21.10 -10.41
CA VAL A 18 -12.94 20.24 -9.59
C VAL A 18 -11.70 19.90 -10.39
N THR A 19 -10.53 20.12 -9.83
CA THR A 19 -9.25 19.76 -10.42
C THR A 19 -8.51 18.78 -9.52
N TRP A 20 -8.19 17.60 -10.03
CA TRP A 20 -7.27 16.69 -9.39
C TRP A 20 -5.88 16.84 -10.01
N LYS A 21 -4.88 17.15 -9.19
CA LYS A 21 -3.45 17.14 -9.55
C LYS A 21 -2.77 15.97 -8.86
N ILE A 22 -2.19 15.08 -9.66
CA ILE A 22 -1.63 13.81 -9.19
C ILE A 22 -0.15 13.77 -9.54
N THR A 23 0.68 13.67 -8.51
CA THR A 23 2.15 13.55 -8.64
C THR A 23 2.61 12.23 -8.04
N THR A 24 2.80 11.24 -8.91
CA THR A 24 3.33 9.92 -8.53
C THR A 24 4.85 9.94 -8.40
N LYS A 25 5.43 8.97 -7.68
CA LYS A 25 6.89 8.87 -7.51
C LYS A 25 7.65 8.53 -8.80
N VAL A 26 7.02 7.84 -9.75
CA VAL A 26 7.69 7.26 -10.93
C VAL A 26 7.07 7.75 -12.25
N GLY A 27 6.22 8.77 -12.20
CA GLY A 27 5.46 9.26 -13.36
C GLY A 27 5.41 10.78 -13.45
N GLY A 28 4.85 11.27 -14.55
CA GLY A 28 4.60 12.69 -14.77
C GLY A 28 3.39 13.21 -13.99
N LEU A 29 3.21 14.53 -14.01
CA LEU A 29 2.02 15.18 -13.48
C LEU A 29 0.78 14.77 -14.30
N CYS A 30 -0.19 14.16 -13.63
CA CYS A 30 -1.51 13.87 -14.16
C CYS A 30 -2.52 14.90 -13.65
N ILE A 31 -3.37 15.41 -14.55
CA ILE A 31 -4.40 16.41 -14.23
C ILE A 31 -5.75 15.94 -14.75
N LEU A 32 -6.76 15.93 -13.89
CA LEU A 32 -8.17 15.76 -14.26
C LEU A 32 -8.93 17.03 -13.87
N VAL A 33 -9.69 17.59 -14.80
CA VAL A 33 -10.51 18.78 -14.56
C VAL A 33 -11.95 18.46 -14.91
N HIS A 34 -12.84 18.47 -13.93
CA HIS A 34 -14.27 18.34 -14.14
C HIS A 34 -14.95 19.71 -14.02
N ARG A 35 -15.71 20.07 -15.07
CA ARG A 35 -16.50 21.30 -15.14
C ARG A 35 -17.97 20.98 -14.99
N THR A 36 -18.64 21.65 -14.05
CA THR A 36 -20.05 21.38 -13.74
C THR A 36 -21.01 22.06 -14.72
N ASP A 37 -20.60 23.16 -15.34
CA ASP A 37 -21.42 23.89 -16.32
C ASP A 37 -21.62 23.13 -17.64
N THR A 38 -20.58 22.42 -18.10
CA THR A 38 -20.65 21.57 -19.30
C THR A 38 -20.82 20.09 -19.00
N ASN A 39 -20.72 19.70 -17.73
CA ASN A 39 -20.65 18.30 -17.30
C ASN A 39 -19.58 17.50 -18.07
N MET A 40 -18.40 18.11 -18.24
CA MET A 40 -17.28 17.51 -18.98
C MET A 40 -16.05 17.35 -18.10
N THR A 41 -15.38 16.20 -18.25
CA THR A 41 -14.08 15.93 -17.62
C THR A 41 -12.97 15.96 -18.67
N HIS A 42 -12.03 16.88 -18.52
CA HIS A 42 -10.80 16.92 -19.31
C HIS A 42 -9.67 16.18 -18.57
N ARG A 43 -8.86 15.43 -19.33
CA ARG A 43 -7.75 14.62 -18.82
C ARG A 43 -6.45 14.97 -19.51
N THR A 44 -5.38 15.06 -18.72
CA THR A 44 -4.00 15.23 -19.20
C THR A 44 -3.06 14.24 -18.52
N ASN A 45 -2.35 13.40 -19.30
CA ASN A 45 -1.30 12.48 -18.85
C ASN A 45 -1.70 11.46 -17.76
N CYS A 46 -2.99 11.20 -17.58
CA CYS A 46 -3.48 10.25 -16.59
C CYS A 46 -3.76 8.88 -17.20
N SER A 47 -3.44 7.82 -16.46
CA SER A 47 -3.76 6.44 -16.85
C SER A 47 -5.26 6.15 -16.82
N ASP A 48 -5.73 5.24 -17.69
CA ASP A 48 -7.15 4.90 -17.84
C ASP A 48 -7.83 4.36 -16.57
N ASN A 49 -7.05 3.78 -15.66
CA ASN A 49 -7.55 3.26 -14.40
C ASN A 49 -7.84 4.33 -13.33
N ILE A 50 -7.58 5.61 -13.60
CA ILE A 50 -7.91 6.72 -12.71
C ILE A 50 -9.20 7.38 -13.23
N GLU A 51 -10.16 7.73 -12.38
CA GLU A 51 -11.39 8.36 -12.86
C GLU A 51 -11.90 9.38 -11.83
N CYS A 52 -12.31 10.55 -12.30
CA CYS A 52 -13.02 11.51 -11.47
C CYS A 52 -14.50 11.13 -11.42
N LYS A 53 -15.00 10.81 -10.24
CA LYS A 53 -16.42 10.56 -9.97
C LYS A 53 -17.05 11.85 -9.47
N PHE A 54 -17.93 12.41 -10.30
CA PHE A 54 -18.75 13.56 -9.96
C PHE A 54 -20.22 13.16 -10.02
N ARG A 55 -20.97 13.50 -8.96
CA ARG A 55 -22.42 13.34 -8.87
C ARG A 55 -22.96 14.54 -8.12
N GLU A 56 -24.07 15.12 -8.59
CA GLU A 56 -24.58 16.41 -8.09
C GLU A 56 -24.93 16.39 -6.59
N ASP A 57 -25.19 15.21 -6.01
CA ASP A 57 -25.61 15.00 -4.62
C ASP A 57 -24.46 14.52 -3.70
N LEU A 58 -23.27 14.27 -4.24
CA LEU A 58 -22.15 13.70 -3.52
C LEU A 58 -20.89 14.54 -3.67
N ALA A 59 -20.05 14.48 -2.64
CA ALA A 59 -18.72 15.06 -2.70
C ALA A 59 -17.95 14.47 -3.90
N PRO A 60 -17.27 15.28 -4.73
CA PRO A 60 -16.45 14.78 -5.82
C PRO A 60 -15.41 13.80 -5.30
N ALA A 61 -15.13 12.76 -6.04
CA ALA A 61 -14.16 11.76 -5.64
C ALA A 61 -13.26 11.36 -6.80
N LEU A 62 -12.07 10.87 -6.48
CA LEU A 62 -11.18 10.23 -7.43
C LEU A 62 -11.16 8.73 -7.15
N GLU A 63 -11.53 7.93 -8.14
CA GLU A 63 -11.36 6.49 -8.11
C GLU A 63 -10.05 6.10 -8.80
N ILE A 64 -9.30 5.20 -8.18
CA ILE A 64 -8.12 4.57 -8.75
C ILE A 64 -8.37 3.06 -8.75
N GLN A 65 -8.60 2.49 -9.92
CA GLN A 65 -8.82 1.07 -10.10
C GLN A 65 -7.48 0.33 -10.16
N GLN A 66 -7.44 -0.90 -9.63
CA GLN A 66 -6.25 -1.76 -9.66
C GLN A 66 -4.97 -1.04 -9.18
N VAL A 67 -5.01 -0.52 -7.94
CA VAL A 67 -3.89 0.26 -7.38
C VAL A 67 -2.59 -0.54 -7.39
N GLY A 68 -1.59 -0.06 -8.12
CA GLY A 68 -0.22 -0.56 -8.16
C GLY A 68 0.75 0.30 -7.36
N ILE A 69 2.00 -0.16 -7.23
CA ILE A 69 3.06 0.58 -6.50
C ILE A 69 3.35 1.94 -7.17
N THR A 70 3.23 2.03 -8.49
CA THR A 70 3.49 3.26 -9.26
C THR A 70 2.49 4.36 -8.98
N GLN A 71 1.32 4.04 -8.41
CA GLN A 71 0.33 5.03 -7.99
C GLN A 71 0.67 5.72 -6.67
N GLU A 72 1.75 5.33 -5.97
CA GLU A 72 2.19 6.08 -4.79
C GLU A 72 2.58 7.51 -5.11
N GLY A 73 2.11 8.45 -4.30
CA GLY A 73 2.38 9.86 -4.50
C GLY A 73 1.38 10.77 -3.82
N ASN A 74 1.36 12.04 -4.26
CA ASN A 74 0.45 13.05 -3.75
C ASN A 74 -0.72 13.25 -4.71
N TYR A 75 -1.91 13.37 -4.12
CA TYR A 75 -3.17 13.56 -4.82
C TYR A 75 -3.86 14.78 -4.24
N SER A 76 -3.86 15.88 -4.98
CA SER A 76 -4.46 17.13 -4.57
C SER A 76 -5.78 17.36 -5.29
N CYS A 77 -6.86 17.52 -4.55
CA CYS A 77 -8.11 18.06 -5.07
C CYS A 77 -8.15 19.57 -4.86
N GLU A 78 -8.42 20.32 -5.91
CA GLU A 78 -8.66 21.76 -5.92
C GLU A 78 -10.07 22.02 -6.41
N VAL A 79 -10.88 22.69 -5.61
CA VAL A 79 -12.28 23.02 -5.90
C VAL A 79 -12.38 24.52 -6.11
N ALA A 80 -12.98 24.94 -7.22
CA ALA A 80 -13.42 26.31 -7.44
C ALA A 80 -14.93 26.38 -7.22
N SER A 81 -15.34 27.28 -6.33
CA SER A 81 -16.73 27.55 -5.95
C SER A 81 -17.01 29.05 -6.04
N PRO A 82 -18.27 29.49 -6.00
CA PRO A 82 -18.61 30.92 -5.87
C PRO A 82 -17.96 31.59 -4.65
N ASP A 83 -17.78 30.85 -3.56
CA ASP A 83 -17.27 31.35 -2.28
C ASP A 83 -15.73 31.32 -2.17
N GLY A 84 -15.06 30.78 -3.19
CA GLY A 84 -13.61 30.77 -3.28
C GLY A 84 -13.03 29.43 -3.75
N ASN A 85 -11.72 29.30 -3.55
CA ASN A 85 -10.96 28.12 -3.96
C ASN A 85 -10.50 27.33 -2.73
N PHE A 86 -10.70 26.03 -2.77
CA PHE A 86 -10.38 25.12 -1.67
C PHE A 86 -9.47 24.01 -2.16
N GLN A 87 -8.54 23.57 -1.31
CA GLN A 87 -7.62 22.51 -1.65
C GLN A 87 -7.51 21.48 -0.52
N THR A 88 -7.45 20.20 -0.89
CA THR A 88 -7.12 19.10 0.01
C THR A 88 -6.10 18.19 -0.65
N THR A 89 -5.07 17.80 0.09
CA THR A 89 -3.99 16.95 -0.42
C THR A 89 -3.93 15.64 0.36
N TYR A 90 -3.89 14.53 -0.35
CA TYR A 90 -3.71 13.18 0.16
C TYR A 90 -2.34 12.64 -0.20
N HIS A 91 -1.75 11.86 0.70
CA HIS A 91 -0.57 11.05 0.40
C HIS A 91 -0.98 9.58 0.28
N LEU A 92 -0.95 9.03 -0.93
CA LEU A 92 -1.31 7.65 -1.18
C LEU A 92 -0.10 6.74 -0.96
N THR A 93 -0.20 5.85 0.02
CA THR A 93 0.76 4.77 0.27
C THR A 93 0.15 3.42 -0.13
N VAL A 94 0.94 2.58 -0.78
CA VAL A 94 0.52 1.27 -1.29
C VAL A 94 1.14 0.17 -0.45
N LEU A 95 0.27 -0.68 0.09
CA LEU A 95 0.64 -1.89 0.82
C LEU A 95 0.75 -3.09 -0.14
N VAL A 96 1.78 -3.90 0.06
CA VAL A 96 2.00 -5.18 -0.62
C VAL A 96 2.07 -6.28 0.44
N PRO A 97 1.06 -7.16 0.53
CA PRO A 97 1.13 -8.31 1.44
C PRO A 97 2.34 -9.21 1.09
N PRO A 98 3.15 -9.63 2.08
CA PRO A 98 4.28 -10.50 1.83
C PRO A 98 3.83 -11.90 1.41
N ARG A 99 4.67 -12.60 0.64
CA ARG A 99 4.51 -14.03 0.36
C ARG A 99 5.25 -14.82 1.43
N LEU A 100 4.52 -15.65 2.17
CA LEU A 100 5.08 -16.39 3.28
C LEU A 100 5.60 -17.76 2.84
N SER A 101 6.78 -18.12 3.32
CA SER A 101 7.37 -19.45 3.18
C SER A 101 7.95 -19.90 4.51
N LEU A 102 7.78 -21.17 4.84
CA LEU A 102 8.32 -21.80 6.04
C LEU A 102 8.97 -23.13 5.64
N SER A 103 10.25 -23.30 5.93
CA SER A 103 11.03 -24.46 5.49
C SER A 103 12.13 -24.84 6.50
N CYS A 104 12.69 -26.03 6.39
CA CYS A 104 13.91 -26.40 7.12
C CYS A 104 15.13 -26.14 6.24
N ASP A 105 16.21 -25.62 6.81
CA ASP A 105 17.49 -25.52 6.11
C ASP A 105 18.26 -26.84 6.10
N GLU A 106 19.43 -26.85 5.45
CA GLU A 106 20.32 -28.01 5.37
C GLU A 106 20.83 -28.50 6.74
N GLN A 107 20.81 -27.64 7.75
CA GLN A 107 21.19 -27.96 9.13
C GLN A 107 19.99 -28.42 9.98
N GLY A 108 18.78 -28.49 9.40
CA GLY A 108 17.55 -28.82 10.13
C GLY A 108 17.00 -27.66 10.97
N SER A 109 17.42 -26.41 10.72
CA SER A 109 16.87 -25.24 11.41
C SER A 109 15.65 -24.69 10.66
N PRO A 110 14.54 -24.35 11.36
CA PRO A 110 13.41 -23.65 10.77
C PRO A 110 13.81 -22.30 10.15
N VAL A 111 13.29 -22.00 8.98
CA VAL A 111 13.47 -20.73 8.25
C VAL A 111 12.10 -20.20 7.88
N CYS A 112 11.86 -18.94 8.23
CA CYS A 112 10.66 -18.20 7.88
C CYS A 112 11.02 -17.04 6.96
N GLU A 113 10.37 -16.97 5.81
CA GLU A 113 10.56 -15.90 4.83
C GLU A 113 9.24 -15.18 4.59
N ALA A 114 9.26 -13.86 4.73
CA ALA A 114 8.21 -12.95 4.29
C ALA A 114 8.73 -12.16 3.08
N ALA A 115 8.51 -12.70 1.88
CA ALA A 115 9.07 -12.16 0.65
C ALA A 115 8.26 -10.98 0.11
N VAL A 116 8.98 -9.98 -0.43
CA VAL A 116 8.44 -8.84 -1.21
C VAL A 116 7.27 -8.09 -0.54
N GLY A 117 7.30 -7.96 0.79
CA GLY A 117 6.34 -7.18 1.56
C GLY A 117 6.58 -5.67 1.47
N LYS A 118 5.51 -4.87 1.61
CA LYS A 118 5.60 -3.41 1.71
C LYS A 118 4.52 -2.87 2.65
N PRO A 119 4.88 -2.27 3.81
CA PRO A 119 6.24 -2.16 4.38
C PRO A 119 6.87 -3.53 4.72
N PRO A 120 8.14 -3.60 5.18
CA PRO A 120 8.72 -4.85 5.67
C PRO A 120 7.83 -5.49 6.73
N ALA A 121 7.67 -6.82 6.66
CA ALA A 121 6.95 -7.57 7.66
C ALA A 121 7.83 -7.81 8.89
N GLN A 122 7.24 -7.82 10.07
CA GLN A 122 7.95 -8.18 11.30
C GLN A 122 7.84 -9.69 11.52
N LEU A 123 8.98 -10.35 11.72
CA LEU A 123 9.06 -11.78 12.02
C LEU A 123 9.41 -11.97 13.49
N LEU A 124 8.64 -12.81 14.17
CA LEU A 124 8.89 -13.24 15.54
C LEU A 124 8.78 -14.77 15.60
N TRP A 125 9.49 -15.38 16.54
CA TRP A 125 9.43 -16.81 16.78
C TRP A 125 8.84 -17.13 18.15
N ALA A 126 8.12 -18.24 18.22
CA ALA A 126 7.73 -18.90 19.45
C ALA A 126 8.18 -20.38 19.39
N PRO A 127 9.12 -20.84 20.23
CA PRO A 127 9.84 -20.08 21.26
C PRO A 127 10.73 -18.97 20.68
N GLU A 128 11.19 -18.06 21.53
CA GLU A 128 12.02 -16.92 21.11
C GLU A 128 13.32 -17.39 20.44
N SER A 129 13.69 -16.71 19.35
CA SER A 129 14.93 -16.97 18.60
C SER A 129 16.03 -16.02 19.03
N CYS A 130 17.26 -16.51 19.10
CA CYS A 130 18.45 -15.69 19.39
C CYS A 130 19.08 -15.08 18.13
N SER A 131 18.57 -15.42 16.94
CA SER A 131 18.99 -14.84 15.68
C SER A 131 18.17 -13.61 15.31
N MET A 132 18.79 -12.68 14.61
CA MET A 132 18.10 -11.55 13.99
C MET A 132 17.58 -11.92 12.61
N ALA A 133 16.50 -11.27 12.20
CA ALA A 133 16.03 -11.34 10.82
C ALA A 133 16.95 -10.53 9.89
N GLU A 134 17.14 -11.04 8.68
CA GLU A 134 17.84 -10.38 7.60
C GLU A 134 16.83 -9.73 6.65
N GLU A 135 17.16 -8.54 6.13
CA GLU A 135 16.30 -7.82 5.19
C GLU A 135 17.01 -7.62 3.85
N LYS A 136 16.27 -7.85 2.77
CA LYS A 136 16.69 -7.53 1.41
C LYS A 136 15.69 -6.59 0.76
N ALA A 137 16.10 -5.34 0.57
CA ALA A 137 15.30 -4.32 -0.08
C ALA A 137 15.43 -4.34 -1.61
N TYR A 138 14.34 -4.03 -2.31
CA TYR A 138 14.27 -3.93 -3.76
C TYR A 138 13.93 -2.50 -4.20
N ASN A 139 14.30 -2.14 -5.44
CA ASN A 139 14.09 -0.79 -6.00
C ASN A 139 12.62 -0.37 -6.10
N ASN A 140 11.69 -1.33 -6.14
CA ASN A 140 10.24 -1.06 -6.13
C ASN A 140 9.70 -0.76 -4.72
N GLY A 141 10.57 -0.65 -3.71
CA GLY A 141 10.21 -0.37 -2.32
C GLY A 141 9.64 -1.56 -1.55
N THR A 142 9.66 -2.77 -2.13
CA THR A 142 9.35 -4.02 -1.40
C THR A 142 10.60 -4.54 -0.67
N VAL A 143 10.39 -5.31 0.39
CA VAL A 143 11.45 -5.91 1.20
C VAL A 143 11.11 -7.37 1.47
N THR A 144 12.10 -8.24 1.27
CA THR A 144 12.05 -9.62 1.77
C THR A 144 12.70 -9.66 3.15
N VAL A 145 11.99 -10.18 4.14
CA VAL A 145 12.50 -10.41 5.49
C VAL A 145 12.65 -11.92 5.69
N LEU A 146 13.83 -12.36 6.11
CA LEU A 146 14.14 -13.78 6.33
C LEU A 146 14.68 -13.97 7.74
N SER A 147 14.11 -14.91 8.48
CA SER A 147 14.57 -15.25 9.82
C SER A 147 14.82 -16.75 9.92
N ARG A 148 16.02 -17.12 10.35
CA ARG A 148 16.41 -18.51 10.62
C ARG A 148 16.31 -18.73 12.12
N PHE A 149 15.46 -19.63 12.57
CA PHE A 149 15.29 -19.92 13.98
C PHE A 149 16.58 -20.50 14.58
N THR A 150 17.04 -19.89 15.67
CA THR A 150 18.15 -20.39 16.47
C THR A 150 17.70 -20.44 17.93
N ALA A 151 17.63 -21.65 18.50
CA ALA A 151 17.25 -21.82 19.90
C ALA A 151 18.25 -21.12 20.83
N CYS A 152 17.74 -20.27 21.72
CA CYS A 152 18.57 -19.57 22.72
C CYS A 152 19.17 -20.52 23.78
N ASN A 153 18.49 -21.63 24.06
CA ASN A 153 18.92 -22.65 25.00
C ASN A 153 18.97 -24.01 24.28
N ALA A 154 19.88 -24.90 24.68
CA ALA A 154 20.09 -26.23 24.08
C ALA A 154 18.93 -27.23 24.29
N SER A 155 17.74 -26.76 24.66
CA SER A 155 16.53 -27.59 24.66
C SER A 155 16.07 -27.80 23.23
N LEU A 156 16.04 -29.07 22.80
CA LEU A 156 15.46 -29.53 21.54
C LEU A 156 13.96 -29.18 21.46
N THR A 157 13.64 -27.95 21.06
CA THR A 157 12.30 -27.65 20.55
C THR A 157 12.24 -28.09 19.10
N SER A 158 11.65 -29.25 18.86
CA SER A 158 11.38 -29.78 17.52
C SER A 158 10.25 -29.02 16.80
N MET A 159 9.66 -28.00 17.41
CA MET A 159 8.57 -27.22 16.84
C MET A 159 8.79 -25.74 17.11
N ALA A 160 8.83 -24.95 16.05
CA ALA A 160 8.92 -23.50 16.11
C ALA A 160 7.75 -22.88 15.34
N THR A 161 7.17 -21.82 15.90
CA THR A 161 6.09 -21.06 15.28
C THR A 161 6.63 -19.71 14.83
N CYS A 162 6.59 -19.46 13.53
CA CYS A 162 6.85 -18.14 12.99
C CYS A 162 5.56 -17.31 13.05
N MET A 163 5.64 -16.14 13.66
CA MET A 163 4.59 -15.13 13.71
C MET A 163 4.99 -13.97 12.80
N VAL A 164 4.12 -13.64 11.86
CA VAL A 164 4.35 -12.59 10.86
C VAL A 164 3.34 -11.47 11.08
N SER A 165 3.84 -10.26 11.29
CA SER A 165 3.02 -9.06 11.47
C SER A 165 3.23 -8.07 10.32
N HIS A 166 2.13 -7.64 9.71
CA HIS A 166 2.16 -6.70 8.59
C HIS A 166 0.86 -5.87 8.56
N PRO A 167 0.86 -4.61 8.09
CA PRO A 167 -0.38 -3.80 8.01
C PRO A 167 -1.50 -4.41 7.16
N ALA A 168 -1.18 -5.35 6.26
CA ALA A 168 -2.17 -6.08 5.47
C ALA A 168 -2.73 -7.34 6.16
N GLY A 169 -2.17 -7.76 7.29
CA GLY A 169 -2.60 -8.96 8.01
C GLY A 169 -1.52 -9.52 8.93
N ASN A 170 -1.96 -10.37 9.86
CA ASN A 170 -1.09 -11.13 10.75
C ASN A 170 -1.26 -12.62 10.48
N TRP A 171 -0.16 -13.37 10.50
CA TRP A 171 -0.15 -14.80 10.21
C TRP A 171 0.71 -15.54 11.23
N ASN A 172 0.41 -16.82 11.45
CA ASN A 172 1.25 -17.71 12.22
C ASN A 172 1.33 -19.08 11.55
N HIS A 173 2.52 -19.69 11.56
CA HIS A 173 2.73 -21.02 11.01
C HIS A 173 3.78 -21.74 11.85
N SER A 174 3.47 -22.98 12.22
CA SER A 174 4.38 -23.86 12.97
C SER A 174 5.05 -24.84 12.02
N ILE A 175 6.32 -25.13 12.25
CA ILE A 175 7.09 -26.14 11.53
C ILE A 175 7.88 -26.98 12.52
N ALA A 176 8.05 -28.25 12.18
CA ALA A 176 8.95 -29.16 12.85
C ALA A 176 10.09 -29.57 11.91
N CYS A 177 11.30 -29.34 12.37
CA CYS A 177 12.57 -29.79 11.84
C CYS A 177 13.26 -30.53 13.01
#